data_AF-A0A4Q2XWN9-F1
#
_entry.id   AF-A0A4Q2XWN9-F1
#
_cell.length_a   1.000
_cell.length_b   1.000
_cell.length_c   1.000
_cell.angle_alpha   90.00
_cell.angle_beta   90.00
_cell.angle_gamma   90.00
#
_symmetry.space_group_name_H-M   'P 1'
#
loop_
_entity.id
_entity.type
_entity.pdbx_description
1 polymer ?
#
loop_
_entity_poly.entity_id
_entity_poly.type
_entity_poly.pdbx_seq_one_letter_code
_entity_poly.pdbx_strand_id
1 'polypeptide(L)'
;MGQGLPRANGQTLGGDAVALLDRLQGSSASGGTVGSSTPAKPSPVNASRFLMQSSFGPTPGSIDEVRELGYAGWIDHQLTLPASLHQPYIKEIKADAAGPRIDKSYNLNTLDNFVHGNNITTPFARNAIAGEDQLRQRVAFALSQILVVSRRNADLEEKTEAITNYYDVLVKNALGNYGDLLREVTFHPSMGMYLSHAGNQKADPSIPRYPD
;
A
#
# COMPACT_ATOMS: atom_id res chain seq x y z
N MET A 1 25.82 -8.03 1.36
CA MET A 1 25.65 -7.43 2.71
C MET A 1 25.96 -5.94 2.62
N GLY A 2 24.97 -5.14 2.24
CA GLY A 2 25.09 -3.68 2.19
C GLY A 2 24.88 -3.10 3.59
N GLN A 3 25.96 -2.84 4.32
CA GLN A 3 25.84 -2.09 5.57
C GLN A 3 25.54 -0.64 5.21
N GLY A 4 24.33 -0.17 5.52
CA GLY A 4 23.99 1.24 5.34
C GLY A 4 24.88 2.12 6.21
N LEU A 5 25.23 3.30 5.70
CA LEU A 5 26.14 4.22 6.38
C LEU A 5 25.56 4.63 7.75
N PRO A 6 26.28 4.41 8.87
CA PRO A 6 25.80 4.77 10.19
C PRO A 6 25.90 6.28 10.42
N ARG A 7 24.86 6.87 11.01
CA ARG A 7 24.86 8.21 11.59
C ARG A 7 25.77 8.25 12.83
N ALA A 8 26.14 9.46 13.26
CA ALA A 8 26.88 9.67 14.50
C ALA A 8 26.18 9.11 15.76
N ASN A 9 24.88 8.84 15.70
CA ASN A 9 24.09 8.22 16.76
C ASN A 9 23.90 6.69 16.58
N GLY A 10 24.63 6.05 15.65
CA GLY A 10 24.58 4.62 15.40
C GLY A 10 23.41 4.13 14.53
N GLN A 11 22.48 5.02 14.13
CA GLN A 11 21.36 4.64 13.26
C GLN A 11 21.79 4.59 11.80
N THR A 12 21.28 3.63 11.02
CA THR A 12 21.52 3.54 9.59
C THR A 12 20.86 4.71 8.84
N LEU A 13 21.56 5.31 7.88
CA LEU A 13 20.99 6.33 7.00
C LEU A 13 19.93 5.73 6.06
N GLY A 14 18.84 6.47 5.85
CA GLY A 14 17.85 6.16 4.81
C GLY A 14 18.46 6.22 3.41
N GLY A 15 17.90 5.49 2.45
CA GLY A 15 18.46 5.41 1.10
C GLY A 15 18.51 6.78 0.39
N ASP A 16 17.56 7.66 0.68
CA ASP A 16 17.53 9.05 0.22
C ASP A 16 18.67 9.91 0.82
N ALA A 17 18.95 9.75 2.11
CA ALA A 17 20.03 10.43 2.78
C ALA A 17 21.41 9.94 2.27
N VAL A 18 21.54 8.64 2.01
CA VAL A 18 22.73 8.06 1.35
C VAL A 18 22.90 8.64 -0.05
N ALA A 19 21.82 8.70 -0.85
CA ALA A 19 21.86 9.27 -2.19
C ALA A 19 22.22 10.77 -2.18
N LEU A 20 21.73 11.53 -1.19
CA LEU A 20 22.09 12.95 -1.02
C LEU A 20 23.57 13.12 -0.68
N LEU A 21 24.11 12.30 0.23
CA LEU A 21 25.52 12.31 0.58
C LEU A 21 26.41 11.99 -0.62
N ASP A 22 26.03 10.98 -1.40
CA ASP A 22 26.74 10.59 -2.64
C ASP A 22 26.79 11.77 -3.64
N ARG A 23 25.67 12.49 -3.80
CA ARG A 23 25.62 13.71 -4.62
C ARG A 23 26.56 14.81 -4.11
N LEU A 24 26.63 15.02 -2.80
CA LEU A 24 27.48 16.05 -2.19
C LEU A 24 28.98 15.70 -2.27
N GLN A 25 29.31 14.41 -2.36
CA GLN A 25 30.68 13.91 -2.50
C GLN A 25 31.20 13.91 -3.95
N GLY A 26 30.44 14.42 -4.91
CA GLY A 26 30.88 14.61 -6.30
C GLY A 26 30.48 13.48 -7.26
N SER A 27 29.61 12.56 -6.84
CA SER A 27 29.06 11.52 -7.72
C SER A 27 28.23 12.16 -8.85
N SER A 28 28.53 11.78 -10.10
CA SER A 28 27.91 12.39 -11.28
C SER A 28 26.39 12.23 -11.26
N ALA A 29 25.66 13.34 -11.42
CA ALA A 29 24.19 13.34 -11.52
C ALA A 29 23.69 12.59 -12.78
N SER A 30 24.57 12.37 -13.76
CA SER A 30 24.31 11.72 -15.05
C SER A 30 24.56 10.21 -14.98
N GLY A 31 23.63 9.48 -14.36
CA GLY A 31 23.40 8.05 -14.62
C GLY A 31 21.99 7.89 -15.21
N GLY A 32 21.77 6.89 -16.07
CA GLY A 32 20.62 6.78 -16.98
C GLY A 32 19.33 7.44 -16.47
N THR A 33 18.82 8.43 -17.20
CA THR A 33 17.53 9.05 -16.93
C THR A 33 16.40 8.12 -17.40
N VAL A 34 15.24 8.21 -16.77
CA VAL A 34 14.05 7.45 -17.20
C VAL A 34 13.74 7.83 -18.66
N GLY A 35 13.75 6.85 -19.57
CA GLY A 35 13.53 7.07 -21.02
C GLY A 35 14.79 7.28 -21.88
N SER A 36 16.00 7.20 -21.32
CA SER A 36 17.26 7.22 -22.10
C SER A 36 17.48 5.90 -22.85
N SER A 37 17.77 5.96 -24.15
CA SER A 37 18.06 4.80 -25.01
C SER A 37 19.46 4.19 -24.80
N THR A 38 20.31 4.84 -24.01
CA THR A 38 21.65 4.31 -23.66
C THR A 38 21.58 3.56 -22.33
N PRO A 39 21.96 2.27 -22.26
CA PRO A 39 21.92 1.47 -21.03
C PRO A 39 23.06 1.86 -20.10
N ALA A 40 22.98 3.04 -19.50
CA ALA A 40 23.78 3.40 -18.34
C ALA A 40 23.00 3.02 -17.08
N LYS A 41 23.61 2.24 -16.19
CA LYS A 41 23.03 1.91 -14.88
C LYS A 41 22.56 3.21 -14.19
N PRO A 42 21.35 3.24 -13.60
CA PRO A 42 20.91 4.38 -12.80
C PRO A 42 21.98 4.82 -11.79
N SER A 43 22.14 6.12 -11.58
CA SER A 43 22.92 6.60 -10.44
C SER A 43 22.14 6.35 -9.14
N PRO A 44 22.79 6.24 -7.97
CA PRO A 44 22.09 6.12 -6.69
C PRO A 44 21.04 7.22 -6.48
N VAL A 45 21.34 8.45 -6.91
CA VAL A 45 20.42 9.59 -6.85
C VAL A 45 19.19 9.38 -7.72
N ASN A 46 19.35 8.92 -8.96
CA ASN A 46 18.22 8.75 -9.86
C ASN A 46 17.38 7.51 -9.48
N ALA A 47 18.02 6.43 -9.01
CA ALA A 47 17.34 5.29 -8.42
C ALA A 47 16.50 5.68 -7.19
N SER A 48 17.07 6.49 -6.28
CA SER A 48 16.37 6.99 -5.10
C SER A 48 15.16 7.87 -5.46
N ARG A 49 15.30 8.77 -6.44
CA ARG A 49 14.18 9.59 -6.94
C ARG A 49 13.07 8.76 -7.58
N PHE A 50 13.46 7.76 -8.36
CA PHE A 50 12.52 6.82 -8.95
C PHE A 50 11.71 6.11 -7.85
N LEU A 51 12.40 5.53 -6.85
CA LEU A 51 11.76 4.83 -5.73
C LEU A 51 10.90 5.74 -4.85
N MET A 52 11.25 7.01 -4.68
CA MET A 52 10.38 7.99 -4.00
C MET A 52 9.01 8.15 -4.69
N GLN A 53 8.92 7.88 -5.99
CA GLN A 53 7.68 7.97 -6.76
C GLN A 53 6.98 6.61 -6.88
N SER A 54 7.76 5.55 -7.11
CA SER A 54 7.27 4.21 -7.41
C SER A 54 7.11 3.27 -6.21
N SER A 55 7.55 3.67 -5.02
CA SER A 55 7.45 2.89 -3.77
C SER A 55 7.02 3.77 -2.59
N PHE A 56 7.06 3.24 -1.36
CA PHE A 56 6.90 4.03 -0.14
C PHE A 56 8.20 4.67 0.37
N GLY A 57 9.33 4.40 -0.27
CA GLY A 57 10.58 5.07 0.00
C GLY A 57 11.79 4.21 -0.34
N PRO A 58 12.92 4.83 -0.72
CA PRO A 58 14.13 4.11 -1.04
C PRO A 58 14.79 3.53 0.22
N THR A 59 15.02 2.22 0.22
CA THR A 59 16.00 1.56 1.10
C THR A 59 17.33 1.39 0.36
N PRO A 60 18.47 1.25 1.05
CA PRO A 60 19.75 0.95 0.40
C PRO A 60 19.68 -0.26 -0.53
N GLY A 61 19.00 -1.33 -0.11
CA GLY A 61 18.82 -2.54 -0.93
C GLY A 61 18.01 -2.28 -2.21
N SER A 62 16.90 -1.54 -2.10
CA SER A 62 16.08 -1.20 -3.28
C SER A 62 16.80 -0.28 -4.28
N ILE A 63 17.69 0.59 -3.79
CA ILE A 63 18.53 1.44 -4.66
C ILE A 63 19.46 0.55 -5.47
N ASP A 64 20.16 -0.38 -4.83
CA ASP A 64 21.07 -1.30 -5.53
C ASP A 64 20.32 -2.17 -6.53
N GLU A 65 19.14 -2.68 -6.17
CA GLU A 65 18.27 -3.44 -7.05
C GLU A 65 17.91 -2.67 -8.33
N VAL A 66 17.44 -1.42 -8.20
CA VAL A 66 17.11 -0.56 -9.37
C VAL A 66 18.35 -0.28 -10.22
N ARG A 67 19.53 -0.16 -9.62
CA ARG A 67 20.78 0.07 -10.35
C ARG A 67 21.23 -1.16 -11.13
N GLU A 68 20.96 -2.35 -10.60
CA GLU A 68 21.29 -3.62 -11.23
C GLU A 68 20.31 -3.97 -12.35
N LEU A 69 19.00 -3.88 -12.09
CA LEU A 69 17.94 -4.23 -13.04
C LEU A 69 17.65 -3.11 -14.06
N GLY A 70 17.99 -1.86 -13.73
CA GLY A 70 17.45 -0.68 -14.41
C GLY A 70 15.96 -0.46 -14.09
N TYR A 71 15.41 0.68 -14.49
CA TYR A 71 14.02 1.03 -14.15
C TYR A 71 13.00 0.04 -14.74
N ALA A 72 13.14 -0.32 -16.02
CA ALA A 72 12.22 -1.23 -16.69
C ALA A 72 12.30 -2.64 -16.07
N GLY A 73 13.51 -3.17 -15.88
CA GLY A 73 13.70 -4.48 -15.24
C GLY A 73 13.17 -4.52 -13.81
N TRP A 74 13.30 -3.42 -13.04
CA TRP A 74 12.70 -3.33 -11.71
C TRP A 74 11.17 -3.29 -11.77
N ILE A 75 10.58 -2.53 -12.70
CA ILE A 75 9.12 -2.53 -12.89
C ILE A 75 8.64 -3.93 -13.25
N ASP A 76 9.27 -4.58 -14.23
CA ASP A 76 8.93 -5.94 -14.66
C ASP A 76 9.03 -6.92 -13.49
N HIS A 77 10.09 -6.83 -12.67
CA HIS A 77 10.22 -7.62 -11.45
C HIS A 77 9.03 -7.40 -10.49
N GLN A 78 8.69 -6.13 -10.20
CA GLN A 78 7.56 -5.80 -9.33
C GLN A 78 6.21 -6.29 -9.86
N LEU A 79 6.02 -6.35 -11.18
CA LEU A 79 4.80 -6.92 -11.79
C LEU A 79 4.66 -8.42 -11.51
N THR A 80 5.77 -9.15 -11.34
CA THR A 80 5.78 -10.59 -11.06
C THR A 80 5.52 -10.95 -9.60
N LEU A 81 5.70 -10.02 -8.67
CA LEU A 81 5.57 -10.29 -7.24
C LEU A 81 4.11 -10.55 -6.86
N PRO A 82 3.86 -11.54 -5.97
CA PRO A 82 2.53 -11.81 -5.45
C PRO A 82 2.00 -10.62 -4.66
N ALA A 83 0.68 -10.45 -4.66
CA ALA A 83 0.03 -9.37 -3.95
C ALA A 83 0.09 -9.58 -2.42
N SER A 84 0.60 -8.58 -1.69
CA SER A 84 0.52 -8.55 -0.23
C SER A 84 -0.85 -8.01 0.21
N LEU A 85 -1.71 -8.90 0.70
CA LEU A 85 -3.09 -8.56 1.09
C LEU A 85 -3.18 -8.11 2.56
N HIS A 86 -4.11 -7.20 2.85
CA HIS A 86 -4.38 -6.65 4.17
C HIS A 86 -5.36 -7.50 4.99
N GLN A 87 -6.43 -8.02 4.37
CA GLN A 87 -7.47 -8.73 5.11
C GLN A 87 -6.95 -10.00 5.82
N PRO A 88 -6.03 -10.81 5.25
CA PRO A 88 -5.50 -11.98 5.96
C PRO A 88 -4.90 -11.62 7.31
N TYR A 89 -4.16 -10.52 7.41
CA TYR A 89 -3.58 -10.08 8.67
C TYR A 89 -4.63 -9.63 9.70
N ILE A 90 -5.71 -8.98 9.26
CA ILE A 90 -6.84 -8.67 10.16
C ILE A 90 -7.50 -9.96 10.68
N LYS A 91 -7.62 -10.99 9.84
CA LYS A 91 -8.15 -12.30 10.26
C LYS A 91 -7.24 -12.98 11.27
N GLU A 92 -5.93 -12.87 11.12
CA GLU A 92 -4.95 -13.31 12.11
C GLU A 92 -5.13 -12.59 13.45
N ILE A 93 -5.21 -11.25 13.45
CA ILE A 93 -5.47 -10.46 14.67
C ILE A 93 -6.76 -10.91 15.38
N LYS A 94 -7.84 -11.15 14.62
CA LYS A 94 -9.11 -11.64 15.17
C LYS A 94 -9.02 -13.05 15.73
N ALA A 95 -8.28 -13.94 15.06
CA ALA A 95 -8.06 -15.30 15.54
C ALA A 95 -7.24 -15.30 16.85
N ASP A 96 -6.21 -14.45 16.93
CA ASP A 96 -5.37 -14.30 18.12
C ASP A 96 -6.17 -13.69 19.29
N ALA A 97 -7.01 -12.68 19.02
CA ALA A 97 -7.89 -12.07 20.03
C ALA A 97 -8.94 -13.05 20.59
N ALA A 98 -9.37 -14.03 19.80
CA ALA A 98 -10.25 -15.11 20.23
C ALA A 98 -9.48 -16.28 20.89
N GLY A 99 -8.16 -16.29 20.78
CA GLY A 99 -7.29 -17.35 21.26
C GLY A 99 -6.77 -17.14 22.68
N PRO A 100 -6.06 -18.13 23.23
CA PRO A 100 -5.52 -18.07 24.59
C PRO A 100 -4.26 -17.19 24.74
N ARG A 101 -3.64 -16.75 23.63
CA ARG A 101 -2.41 -15.96 23.60
C ARG A 101 -2.62 -14.66 22.83
N ILE A 102 -3.27 -13.72 23.49
CA ILE A 102 -3.56 -12.40 22.91
C ILE A 102 -2.30 -11.55 22.90
N ASP A 103 -1.91 -11.04 21.74
CA ASP A 103 -0.92 -9.96 21.64
C ASP A 103 -1.55 -8.64 22.12
N LYS A 104 -0.95 -8.05 23.15
CA LYS A 104 -1.41 -6.78 23.75
C LYS A 104 -1.05 -5.56 22.91
N SER A 105 -0.31 -5.73 21.81
CA SER A 105 0.00 -4.67 20.86
C SER A 105 -1.19 -4.31 19.95
N TYR A 106 -2.18 -5.21 19.83
CA TYR A 106 -3.40 -4.97 19.06
C TYR A 106 -4.31 -3.96 19.74
N ASN A 107 -5.07 -3.22 18.92
CA ASN A 107 -6.09 -2.31 19.45
C ASN A 107 -7.37 -3.11 19.76
N LEU A 108 -7.54 -3.50 21.02
CA LEU A 108 -8.64 -4.35 21.47
C LEU A 108 -9.45 -3.68 22.59
N ASN A 109 -10.73 -4.02 22.69
CA ASN A 109 -11.52 -3.77 23.88
C ASN A 109 -11.06 -4.70 25.01
N THR A 110 -10.89 -4.16 26.21
CA THR A 110 -10.37 -4.87 27.38
C THR A 110 -11.35 -5.83 28.02
N LEU A 111 -12.66 -5.69 27.77
CA LEU A 111 -13.69 -6.50 28.41
C LEU A 111 -14.03 -7.77 27.60
N ASP A 112 -14.05 -7.67 26.28
CA ASP A 112 -14.55 -8.72 25.38
C ASP A 112 -13.58 -9.06 24.24
N ASN A 113 -12.38 -8.48 24.23
CA ASN A 113 -11.38 -8.63 23.17
C ASN A 113 -11.88 -8.23 21.78
N PHE A 114 -12.88 -7.33 21.68
CA PHE A 114 -13.34 -6.81 20.42
C PHE A 114 -12.20 -6.12 19.65
N VAL A 115 -12.01 -6.48 18.36
CA VAL A 115 -10.97 -5.92 17.51
C VAL A 115 -11.42 -4.61 16.88
N HIS A 116 -10.85 -3.50 17.33
CA HIS A 116 -11.22 -2.17 16.86
C HIS A 116 -10.74 -1.85 15.43
N GLY A 117 -11.46 -0.92 14.80
CA GLY A 117 -11.22 -0.35 13.48
C GLY A 117 -9.81 0.17 13.27
N ASN A 118 -9.16 0.70 14.32
CA ASN A 118 -7.80 1.23 14.22
C ASN A 118 -6.77 0.18 13.75
N ASN A 119 -7.03 -1.12 13.93
CA ASN A 119 -6.13 -2.17 13.44
C ASN A 119 -5.97 -2.16 11.91
N ILE A 120 -6.86 -1.53 11.12
CA ILE A 120 -6.69 -1.47 9.66
C ILE A 120 -5.42 -0.75 9.19
N THR A 121 -4.83 0.09 10.04
CA THR A 121 -3.59 0.82 9.70
C THR A 121 -2.36 -0.09 9.78
N THR A 122 -2.46 -1.18 10.53
CA THR A 122 -1.34 -2.10 10.77
C THR A 122 -0.92 -2.89 9.52
N PRO A 123 -1.80 -3.53 8.72
CA PRO A 123 -1.37 -4.18 7.48
C PRO A 123 -0.81 -3.17 6.46
N PHE A 124 -1.41 -1.97 6.36
CA PHE A 124 -0.89 -0.91 5.50
C PHE A 124 0.55 -0.55 5.88
N ALA A 125 0.82 -0.30 7.16
CA ALA A 125 2.17 0.04 7.62
C ALA A 125 3.16 -1.11 7.37
N ARG A 126 2.76 -2.36 7.62
CA ARG A 126 3.61 -3.54 7.34
C ARG A 126 4.00 -3.62 5.88
N ASN A 127 3.04 -3.48 4.96
CA ASN A 127 3.30 -3.54 3.52
C ASN A 127 4.08 -2.32 3.02
N ALA A 128 3.77 -1.12 3.51
CA ALA A 128 4.49 0.08 3.12
C ALA A 128 5.97 0.05 3.55
N ILE A 129 6.26 -0.50 4.75
CA ILE A 129 7.62 -0.52 5.30
C ILE A 129 8.42 -1.72 4.79
N ALA A 130 7.81 -2.89 4.73
CA ALA A 130 8.51 -4.16 4.55
C ALA A 130 7.92 -5.07 3.47
N GLY A 131 6.85 -4.65 2.79
CA GLY A 131 6.27 -5.42 1.68
C GLY A 131 7.21 -5.46 0.48
N GLU A 132 7.21 -6.57 -0.26
CA GLU A 132 8.07 -6.75 -1.42
C GLU A 132 7.47 -6.13 -2.70
N ASP A 133 6.14 -6.13 -2.82
CA ASP A 133 5.35 -5.63 -3.95
C ASP A 133 5.11 -4.11 -3.89
N GLN A 134 6.16 -3.35 -3.58
CA GLN A 134 6.14 -1.90 -3.36
C GLN A 134 5.40 -1.10 -4.43
N LEU A 135 5.60 -1.42 -5.72
CA LEU A 135 4.90 -0.73 -6.82
C LEU A 135 3.39 -0.96 -6.75
N ARG A 136 2.97 -2.20 -6.49
CA ARG A 136 1.56 -2.58 -6.36
C ARG A 136 0.91 -1.83 -5.20
N GLN A 137 1.57 -1.79 -4.06
CA GLN A 137 1.08 -1.10 -2.86
C GLN A 137 1.00 0.42 -3.09
N ARG A 138 1.98 1.01 -3.78
CA ARG A 138 1.99 2.44 -4.12
C ARG A 138 0.82 2.81 -5.04
N VAL A 139 0.55 2.00 -6.04
CA VAL A 139 -0.57 2.20 -6.97
C VAL A 139 -1.91 1.97 -6.27
N ALA A 140 -2.03 0.92 -5.44
CA ALA A 140 -3.23 0.67 -4.63
C ALA A 140 -3.55 1.85 -3.69
N PHE A 141 -2.53 2.46 -3.07
CA PHE A 141 -2.70 3.66 -2.26
C PHE A 141 -3.18 4.87 -3.08
N ALA A 142 -2.65 5.07 -4.29
CA ALA A 142 -3.15 6.12 -5.18
C ALA A 142 -4.62 5.87 -5.57
N LEU A 143 -4.97 4.63 -5.92
CA LEU A 143 -6.34 4.23 -6.22
C LEU A 143 -7.27 4.44 -5.03
N SER A 144 -6.82 4.24 -3.79
CA SER A 144 -7.63 4.47 -2.60
C SER A 144 -7.95 5.95 -2.37
N GLN A 145 -7.23 6.88 -3.00
CA GLN A 145 -7.55 8.32 -2.99
C GLN A 145 -8.57 8.72 -4.07
N ILE A 146 -8.80 7.85 -5.06
CA ILE A 146 -9.73 8.07 -6.17
C ILE A 146 -11.04 7.32 -5.93
N LEU A 147 -10.94 6.03 -5.59
CA LEU A 147 -12.05 5.12 -5.30
C LEU A 147 -12.18 4.98 -3.79
N VAL A 148 -12.69 6.03 -3.16
CA VAL A 148 -12.65 6.22 -1.71
C VAL A 148 -13.75 5.43 -1.00
N VAL A 149 -13.37 4.72 0.05
CA VAL A 149 -14.25 4.39 1.20
C VAL A 149 -13.59 4.93 2.46
N SER A 150 -14.38 5.18 3.52
CA SER A 150 -13.85 5.79 4.74
C SER A 150 -14.27 5.05 6.00
N ARG A 151 -13.30 4.79 6.88
CA ARG A 151 -13.54 4.35 8.25
C ARG A 151 -14.24 5.39 9.13
N ARG A 152 -14.39 6.63 8.67
CA ARG A 152 -15.17 7.66 9.38
C ARG A 152 -16.67 7.51 9.17
N ASN A 153 -17.09 6.66 8.25
CA ASN A 153 -18.50 6.28 8.11
C ASN A 153 -18.86 5.33 9.26
N ALA A 154 -19.95 5.62 9.98
CA ALA A 154 -20.36 4.88 11.17
C ALA A 154 -20.65 3.39 10.91
N ASP A 155 -21.10 3.05 9.70
CA ASP A 155 -21.38 1.66 9.32
C ASP A 155 -20.11 0.86 9.02
N LEU A 156 -18.98 1.54 8.79
CA LEU A 156 -17.70 0.94 8.43
C LEU A 156 -16.62 1.04 9.51
N GLU A 157 -16.73 1.98 10.45
CA GLU A 157 -15.68 2.32 11.42
C GLU A 157 -15.07 1.09 12.12
N GLU A 158 -15.91 0.17 12.58
CA GLU A 158 -15.50 -1.04 13.29
C GLU A 158 -15.48 -2.31 12.41
N LYS A 159 -15.59 -2.14 11.08
CA LYS A 159 -15.61 -3.24 10.11
C LYS A 159 -14.23 -3.46 9.49
N THR A 160 -13.25 -3.80 10.33
CA THR A 160 -11.84 -4.02 9.93
C THR A 160 -11.69 -4.93 8.72
N GLU A 161 -12.35 -6.08 8.71
CA GLU A 161 -12.30 -7.04 7.59
C GLU A 161 -12.93 -6.48 6.32
N ALA A 162 -14.00 -5.69 6.40
CA ALA A 162 -14.68 -5.15 5.22
C ALA A 162 -13.87 -4.03 4.56
N ILE A 163 -13.25 -3.15 5.36
CA ILE A 163 -12.38 -2.09 4.83
C ILE A 163 -11.10 -2.67 4.24
N THR A 164 -10.48 -3.65 4.92
CA THR A 164 -9.27 -4.28 4.38
C THR A 164 -9.55 -5.16 3.17
N ASN A 165 -10.71 -5.81 3.09
CA ASN A 165 -11.13 -6.50 1.87
C ASN A 165 -11.32 -5.55 0.68
N TYR A 166 -11.89 -4.38 0.93
CA TYR A 166 -12.01 -3.34 -0.10
C TYR A 166 -10.62 -2.89 -0.56
N TYR A 167 -9.69 -2.67 0.36
CA TYR A 167 -8.31 -2.33 0.00
C TYR A 167 -7.64 -3.46 -0.79
N ASP A 168 -7.91 -4.72 -0.46
CA ASP A 168 -7.39 -5.88 -1.21
C ASP A 168 -7.89 -5.92 -2.66
N VAL A 169 -9.11 -5.43 -2.96
CA VAL A 169 -9.58 -5.25 -4.34
C VAL A 169 -8.67 -4.27 -5.09
N LEU A 170 -8.28 -3.16 -4.44
CA LEU A 170 -7.36 -2.19 -5.02
C LEU A 170 -5.98 -2.80 -5.26
N VAL A 171 -5.45 -3.56 -4.28
CA VAL A 171 -4.14 -4.22 -4.40
C VAL A 171 -4.13 -5.25 -5.53
N LYS A 172 -5.15 -6.11 -5.62
CA LYS A 172 -5.26 -7.14 -6.67
C LYS A 172 -5.29 -6.52 -8.06
N ASN A 173 -6.06 -5.44 -8.23
CA ASN A 173 -6.27 -4.81 -9.52
C ASN A 173 -5.29 -3.66 -9.82
N ALA A 174 -4.37 -3.32 -8.89
CA ALA A 174 -3.49 -2.16 -9.01
C ALA A 174 -2.67 -2.11 -10.31
N LEU A 175 -2.31 -3.28 -10.84
CA LEU A 175 -1.50 -3.42 -12.06
C LEU A 175 -2.30 -4.03 -13.22
N GLY A 176 -3.63 -4.04 -13.10
CA GLY A 176 -4.55 -4.68 -14.04
C GLY A 176 -5.40 -3.69 -14.85
N ASN A 177 -6.54 -4.17 -15.34
CA ASN A 177 -7.47 -3.37 -16.13
C ASN A 177 -8.36 -2.50 -15.23
N TYR A 178 -8.46 -1.20 -15.54
CA TYR A 178 -9.26 -0.27 -14.73
C TYR A 178 -10.77 -0.54 -14.79
N GLY A 179 -11.28 -1.10 -15.89
CA GLY A 179 -12.69 -1.50 -16.02
C GLY A 179 -13.06 -2.65 -15.08
N ASP A 180 -12.18 -3.64 -14.92
CA ASP A 180 -12.37 -4.72 -13.96
C ASP A 180 -12.34 -4.20 -12.51
N LEU A 181 -11.40 -3.30 -12.21
CA LEU A 181 -11.33 -2.61 -10.92
C LEU A 181 -12.65 -1.86 -10.63
N LEU A 182 -13.12 -1.04 -11.56
CA LEU A 182 -14.35 -0.28 -11.39
C LEU A 182 -15.54 -1.21 -11.13
N ARG A 183 -15.66 -2.29 -11.90
CA ARG A 183 -16.72 -3.28 -11.70
C ARG A 183 -16.67 -3.88 -10.30
N GLU A 184 -15.51 -4.33 -9.83
CA GLU A 184 -15.37 -4.93 -8.50
C GLU A 184 -15.66 -3.93 -7.39
N VAL A 185 -15.19 -2.69 -7.52
CA VAL A 185 -15.47 -1.60 -6.57
C VAL A 185 -16.97 -1.29 -6.50
N THR A 186 -17.65 -1.16 -7.65
CA THR A 186 -19.09 -0.88 -7.72
C THR A 186 -19.93 -1.92 -6.99
N PHE A 187 -19.55 -3.20 -7.06
CA PHE A 187 -20.28 -4.30 -6.42
C PHE A 187 -19.74 -4.67 -5.03
N HIS A 188 -18.73 -3.97 -4.52
CA HIS A 188 -18.17 -4.27 -3.22
C HIS A 188 -19.10 -3.78 -2.08
N PRO A 189 -19.41 -4.61 -1.06
CA PRO A 189 -20.30 -4.22 0.03
C PRO A 189 -19.89 -2.93 0.75
N SER A 190 -18.59 -2.75 1.03
CA SER A 190 -18.07 -1.52 1.64
C SER A 190 -18.35 -0.25 0.82
N MET A 191 -18.35 -0.34 -0.51
CA MET A 191 -18.69 0.80 -1.38
C MET A 191 -20.19 1.11 -1.30
N GLY A 192 -21.03 0.06 -1.36
CA GLY A 192 -22.47 0.24 -1.23
C GLY A 192 -22.91 0.77 0.13
N MET A 193 -22.25 0.37 1.21
CA MET A 193 -22.48 0.97 2.53
C MET A 193 -22.01 2.43 2.57
N TYR A 194 -20.84 2.73 1.97
CA TYR A 194 -20.26 4.06 2.01
C TYR A 194 -21.07 5.11 1.23
N LEU A 195 -21.59 4.73 0.07
CA LEU A 195 -22.45 5.57 -0.77
C LEU A 195 -23.95 5.36 -0.48
N SER A 196 -24.29 4.63 0.58
CA SER A 196 -25.66 4.33 1.03
C SER A 196 -26.59 3.61 0.04
N HIS A 197 -26.13 3.30 -1.18
CA HIS A 197 -26.92 2.61 -2.20
C HIS A 197 -27.08 1.09 -1.97
N ALA A 198 -26.52 0.54 -0.89
CA ALA A 198 -26.72 -0.87 -0.53
C ALA A 198 -28.19 -1.11 -0.14
N GLY A 199 -28.88 -1.97 -0.88
CA GLY A 199 -30.29 -2.29 -0.64
C GLY A 199 -31.27 -1.32 -1.31
N ASN A 200 -30.79 -0.38 -2.14
CA ASN A 200 -31.65 0.46 -2.96
C ASN A 200 -32.56 -0.38 -3.84
N GLN A 201 -33.83 -0.03 -3.83
CA GLN A 201 -34.86 -0.67 -4.64
C GLN A 201 -35.14 0.18 -5.87
N LYS A 202 -35.61 -0.46 -6.95
CA LYS A 202 -36.10 0.24 -8.12
C LYS A 202 -37.19 1.25 -7.70
N ALA A 203 -37.20 2.41 -8.34
CA ALA A 203 -38.24 3.41 -8.14
C ALA A 203 -39.63 2.78 -8.34
N ASP A 204 -40.52 3.06 -7.39
CA ASP A 204 -41.91 2.63 -7.41
C ASP A 204 -42.79 3.88 -7.54
N PRO A 205 -43.51 4.09 -8.66
CA PRO A 205 -44.33 5.29 -8.86
C PRO A 205 -45.50 5.43 -7.87
N SER A 206 -45.88 4.36 -7.16
CA SER A 206 -47.01 4.36 -6.22
C SER A 206 -46.66 4.91 -4.83
N ILE A 207 -45.38 5.02 -4.51
CA ILE A 207 -44.84 5.58 -3.26
C ILE A 207 -43.74 6.58 -3.61
N PRO A 208 -43.60 7.72 -2.90
CA PRO A 208 -42.52 8.67 -3.17
C PRO A 208 -41.19 8.11 -2.66
N ARG A 209 -40.65 7.12 -3.37
CA ARG A 209 -39.35 6.50 -3.11
C ARG A 209 -38.34 7.07 -4.10
N TYR A 210 -37.48 7.94 -3.60
CA TYR A 210 -36.34 8.45 -4.34
C TYR A 210 -35.12 7.58 -4.02
N PRO A 211 -34.25 7.28 -4.99
CA PRO A 211 -32.88 6.86 -4.70
C PRO A 211 -32.25 7.90 -3.76
N ASP A 212 -31.40 7.44 -2.84
CA ASP A 212 -30.59 8.32 -2.00
C ASP A 212 -29.59 9.17 -2.80
#